data_AF-A0A5R8NFC9-F1
#
_entry.id   AF-A0A5R8NFC9-F1
#
_cell.length_a   1.000
_cell.length_b   1.000
_cell.length_c   1.000
_cell.angle_alpha   90.00
_cell.angle_beta   90.00
_cell.angle_gamma   90.00
#
_symmetry.space_group_name_H-M   'P 1'
#
loop_
_entity.id
_entity.type
_entity.pdbx_description
1 polymer ?
#
loop_
_entity_poly.entity_id
_entity_poly.type
_entity_poly.pdbx_seq_one_letter_code
_entity_poly.pdbx_strand_id
1 'polypeptide(L)'
;MTLFHIEIDDDALKQAKRLGGHQTDAAVVAAALEEYNERRTQTARYFELARGWDIEGAEAAHRAEKDSFARATAFNKPGPNPV
;
A
#
# COMPACT_ATOMS: atom_id res chain seq x y z
N MET A 1 -32.73 0.96 -8.31
CA MET A 1 -32.28 0.94 -6.90
C MET A 1 -32.87 -0.27 -6.23
N THR A 2 -32.09 -0.98 -5.43
CA THR A 2 -32.50 -2.20 -4.73
C THR A 2 -32.60 -1.88 -3.24
N LEU A 3 -33.62 -2.39 -2.55
CA LEU A 3 -33.83 -2.15 -1.13
C LEU A 3 -33.22 -3.30 -0.32
N PHE A 4 -32.39 -2.96 0.66
CA PHE A 4 -31.79 -3.89 1.61
C PHE A 4 -32.11 -3.42 3.03
N HIS A 5 -32.31 -4.38 3.93
CA HIS A 5 -32.46 -4.12 5.36
C HIS A 5 -31.18 -4.58 6.06
N ILE A 6 -30.55 -3.67 6.78
CA ILE A 6 -29.34 -3.91 7.56
C ILE A 6 -29.50 -3.23 8.92
N GLU A 7 -29.11 -3.92 9.98
CA GLU A 7 -29.06 -3.34 11.32
C GLU A 7 -27.72 -2.65 11.50
N ILE A 8 -27.75 -1.42 12.03
CA ILE A 8 -26.57 -0.59 12.28
C ILE A 8 -26.72 0.00 13.69
N ASP A 9 -25.61 0.12 14.41
CA ASP A 9 -25.56 0.84 15.67
C ASP A 9 -25.92 2.32 15.46
N ASP A 10 -26.96 2.78 16.16
CA ASP A 10 -27.49 4.14 16.05
C ASP A 10 -26.50 5.21 16.50
N ASP A 11 -25.66 4.92 17.50
CA ASP A 11 -24.69 5.88 18.01
C ASP A 11 -23.48 6.01 17.07
N ALA A 12 -23.06 4.90 16.47
CA ALA A 12 -22.08 4.92 15.39
C ALA A 12 -22.60 5.73 14.19
N LEU A 13 -23.87 5.57 13.83
CA LEU A 13 -24.51 6.28 12.72
C LEU A 13 -24.63 7.78 12.99
N LYS A 14 -25.02 8.18 14.21
CA LYS A 14 -25.03 9.60 14.64
C LYS A 14 -23.64 10.22 14.59
N GLN A 15 -22.61 9.48 15.04
CA GLN A 15 -21.24 9.96 15.00
C GLN A 15 -20.76 10.15 13.56
N ALA A 16 -21.04 9.20 12.68
CA ALA A 16 -20.70 9.28 11.26
C ALA A 16 -21.42 10.45 10.56
N LYS A 17 -22.71 10.69 10.86
CA LYS A 17 -23.43 11.90 10.40
C LYS A 17 -22.71 13.18 10.81
N ARG A 18 -22.31 13.28 12.08
CA ARG A 18 -21.62 14.46 12.62
C ARG A 18 -20.27 14.68 11.96
N LEU A 19 -19.49 13.62 11.76
CA LEU A 19 -18.14 13.69 11.18
C LEU A 19 -18.17 13.95 9.66
N GLY A 20 -19.08 13.30 8.94
CA GLY A 20 -19.21 13.42 7.48
C GLY A 20 -20.11 14.59 7.02
N GLY A 21 -20.78 15.28 7.94
CA GLY A 21 -21.69 16.39 7.61
C GLY A 21 -22.97 15.96 6.88
N HIS A 22 -23.35 14.67 6.99
CA HIS A 22 -24.49 14.11 6.26
C HIS A 22 -25.81 14.37 7.00
N GLN A 23 -26.84 14.72 6.24
CA GLN A 23 -28.19 15.00 6.77
C GLN A 23 -29.03 13.73 6.94
N THR A 24 -28.73 12.65 6.21
CA THR A 24 -29.54 11.42 6.18
C THR A 24 -28.68 10.18 6.41
N ASP A 25 -29.29 9.12 6.97
CA ASP A 25 -28.60 7.85 7.25
C ASP A 25 -28.15 7.17 5.95
N ALA A 26 -29.00 7.23 4.92
CA ALA A 26 -28.67 6.71 3.60
C ALA A 26 -27.44 7.39 2.99
N ALA A 27 -27.27 8.70 3.18
CA ALA A 27 -26.10 9.42 2.68
C ALA A 27 -24.81 8.99 3.40
N VAL A 28 -24.87 8.74 4.71
CA VAL A 28 -23.74 8.18 5.46
C VAL A 28 -23.37 6.80 4.95
N VAL A 29 -24.34 5.91 4.80
CA VAL A 29 -24.10 4.53 4.36
C VAL A 29 -23.54 4.50 2.94
N ALA A 30 -24.07 5.34 2.04
CA ALA A 30 -23.56 5.46 0.68
C ALA A 30 -22.09 5.92 0.67
N ALA A 31 -21.75 6.98 1.42
CA ALA A 31 -20.39 7.48 1.53
C ALA A 31 -19.44 6.44 2.15
N ALA A 32 -19.88 5.72 3.18
CA ALA A 32 -19.09 4.67 3.81
C ALA A 32 -18.78 3.50 2.86
N LEU A 33 -19.73 3.12 2.00
CA LEU A 33 -19.53 2.08 0.99
C LEU A 33 -18.56 2.54 -0.11
N GLU A 34 -18.65 3.81 -0.53
CA GLU A 34 -17.70 4.40 -1.47
C GLU A 34 -16.28 4.37 -0.91
N GLU A 35 -16.09 4.87 0.32
CA GLU A 35 -14.78 4.87 0.99
C GLU A 35 -14.24 3.44 1.21
N TYR A 36 -15.10 2.49 1.59
CA TYR A 36 -14.72 1.08 1.72
C TYR A 36 -14.19 0.53 0.39
N ASN A 37 -14.91 0.79 -0.69
CA ASN A 37 -14.54 0.33 -2.03
C ASN A 37 -13.27 1.01 -2.52
N GLU A 38 -13.10 2.31 -2.29
CA GLU A 38 -11.87 3.04 -2.62
C GLU A 38 -10.66 2.45 -1.90
N ARG A 39 -10.74 2.27 -0.58
CA ARG A 39 -9.66 1.68 0.22
C ARG A 39 -9.27 0.28 -0.27
N ARG A 40 -10.27 -0.54 -0.63
CA ARG A 40 -10.05 -1.89 -1.13
C ARG A 40 -9.53 -1.92 -2.57
N THR A 41 -10.03 -1.04 -3.42
CA THR A 41 -9.56 -0.92 -4.81
C THR A 41 -8.13 -0.41 -4.85
N GLN A 42 -7.76 0.54 -3.99
CA GLN A 42 -6.38 1.00 -3.85
C GLN A 42 -5.43 -0.17 -3.53
N THR A 43 -5.85 -1.08 -2.64
CA THR A 43 -5.07 -2.29 -2.31
C THR A 43 -4.99 -3.25 -3.50
N ALA A 44 -6.09 -3.46 -4.21
CA ALA A 44 -6.12 -4.31 -5.41
C ALA A 44 -5.25 -3.75 -6.56
N ARG A 45 -5.20 -2.43 -6.73
CA ARG A 45 -4.38 -1.77 -7.76
C ARG A 45 -2.88 -2.03 -7.58
N TYR A 46 -2.39 -2.13 -6.34
CA TYR A 46 -0.99 -2.50 -6.11
C TYR A 46 -0.68 -3.92 -6.53
N PHE A 47 -1.60 -4.86 -6.32
CA PHE A 47 -1.45 -6.23 -6.82
C PHE A 47 -1.46 -6.30 -8.34
N GLU A 48 -2.34 -5.54 -9.01
CA GLU A 48 -2.37 -5.47 -10.47
C GLU A 48 -1.11 -4.82 -11.05
N LEU A 49 -0.62 -3.72 -10.47
CA LEU A 49 0.62 -3.06 -10.87
C LEU A 49 1.84 -3.96 -10.68
N ALA A 50 1.86 -4.77 -9.62
CA ALA A 50 2.95 -5.69 -9.33
C ALA A 50 2.97 -6.93 -10.22
N ARG A 51 1.88 -7.25 -10.97
CA ARG A 51 1.86 -8.42 -11.88
C ARG A 51 2.91 -8.35 -12.99
N GLY A 52 3.38 -7.14 -13.34
CA GLY A 52 4.42 -6.94 -14.35
C GLY A 52 5.81 -6.68 -13.79
N TRP A 53 5.99 -6.72 -12.45
CA TRP A 53 7.29 -6.45 -11.86
C TRP A 53 8.19 -7.67 -12.00
N ASP A 54 9.34 -7.48 -12.65
CA ASP A 54 10.42 -8.45 -12.68
C ASP A 54 11.25 -8.37 -11.39
N ILE A 55 10.73 -9.02 -10.35
CA ILE A 55 11.37 -9.05 -9.03
C ILE A 55 12.74 -9.74 -9.12
N GLU A 56 12.83 -10.82 -9.90
CA GLU A 56 14.08 -11.57 -10.06
C GLU A 56 15.14 -10.74 -10.77
N GLY A 57 14.77 -9.98 -11.81
CA GLY A 57 15.64 -9.04 -12.51
C GLY A 57 16.10 -7.89 -11.60
N ALA A 58 15.21 -7.34 -10.78
CA ALA A 58 15.55 -6.30 -9.82
C ALA A 58 16.53 -6.80 -8.74
N GLU A 59 16.32 -8.01 -8.22
CA GLU A 59 17.22 -8.65 -7.25
C GLU A 59 18.56 -9.05 -7.87
N ALA A 60 18.57 -9.45 -9.15
CA ALA A 60 19.79 -9.73 -9.89
C ALA A 60 20.62 -8.45 -10.12
N ALA A 61 19.97 -7.36 -10.53
CA ALA A 61 20.62 -6.06 -10.69
C ALA A 61 21.18 -5.55 -9.34
N HIS A 62 20.40 -5.65 -8.27
CA HIS A 62 20.84 -5.24 -6.93
C HIS A 62 22.03 -6.07 -6.41
N ARG A 63 22.05 -7.38 -6.65
CA ARG A 63 23.20 -8.24 -6.34
C ARG A 63 24.43 -7.85 -7.15
N ALA A 64 24.26 -7.60 -8.45
CA ALA A 64 25.36 -7.18 -9.31
C ALA A 64 25.99 -5.85 -8.86
N GLU A 65 25.16 -4.88 -8.43
CA GLU A 65 25.65 -3.63 -7.85
C GLU A 65 26.43 -3.85 -6.54
N LYS A 66 25.90 -4.68 -5.62
CA LYS A 66 26.58 -5.02 -4.37
C LYS A 66 27.92 -5.70 -4.60
N ASP A 67 27.97 -6.65 -5.52
CA ASP A 67 29.19 -7.37 -5.87
C ASP A 67 30.22 -6.43 -6.52
N SER A 68 29.76 -5.50 -7.36
CA SER A 68 30.61 -4.48 -7.95
C SER A 68 31.24 -3.57 -6.88
N PHE A 69 30.46 -3.19 -5.87
CA PHE A 69 30.90 -2.34 -4.77
C PHE A 69 31.84 -3.08 -3.81
N ALA A 70 31.53 -4.34 -3.47
CA ALA A 70 32.39 -5.21 -2.68
C ALA A 70 33.74 -5.45 -3.39
N ARG A 71 33.73 -5.59 -4.72
CA ARG A 71 34.95 -5.74 -5.51
C ARG A 71 35.77 -4.45 -5.55
N ALA A 72 35.14 -3.29 -5.75
CA ALA A 72 35.81 -2.00 -5.75
C ALA A 72 36.48 -1.69 -4.39
N THR A 73 35.80 -2.01 -3.29
CA THR A 73 36.33 -1.82 -1.93
C THR A 73 37.44 -2.80 -1.58
N ALA A 74 37.40 -4.04 -2.10
CA ALA A 74 38.49 -5.01 -1.93
C ALA A 74 39.78 -4.61 -2.68
N PHE A 75 39.66 -4.01 -3.86
CA PHE A 75 40.80 -3.50 -4.63
C PHE A 75 41.48 -2.28 -4.00
N ASN A 76 40.76 -1.52 -3.16
CA ASN A 76 41.29 -0.32 -2.50
C ASN A 76 41.84 -0.59 -1.07
N LYS A 77 42.11 -1.85 -0.72
CA LYS A 77 42.79 -2.16 0.55
C LYS A 77 44.29 -1.86 0.40
N PRO A 78 44.87 -0.94 1.20
CA PRO A 78 46.32 -0.74 1.19
C PRO A 78 47.00 -2.05 1.63
N GLY A 79 48.01 -2.47 0.86
CA GLY A 79 48.77 -3.70 1.13
C GLY A 79 49.35 -3.69 2.54
N PRO A 80 49.62 -4.87 3.14
CA PRO A 80 50.19 -4.96 4.47
C PRO A 80 51.51 -4.17 4.50
N ASN A 81 51.61 -3.24 5.45
CA ASN A 81 52.81 -2.45 5.67
C ASN A 81 53.98 -3.40 5.95
N PRO A 82 55.05 -3.41 5.14
CA PRO A 82 56.19 -4.27 5.42
C PRO A 82 56.82 -3.83 6.75
N VAL A 83 56.89 -4.78 7.68
CA VAL A 83 57.54 -4.66 9.01
C VAL A 83 59.05 -4.61 8.89
#